data_AF-A0A1B6AI64-F1
#
_entry.id   AF-A0A1B6AI64-F1
#
_cell.length_a   1.000
_cell.length_b   1.000
_cell.length_c   1.000
_cell.angle_alpha   90.00
_cell.angle_beta   90.00
_cell.angle_gamma   90.00
#
_symmetry.space_group_name_H-M   'P 1'
#
loop_
_entity.id
_entity.type
_entity.pdbx_description
1 polymer ?
#
loop_
_entity_poly.entity_id
_entity_poly.type
_entity_poly.pdbx_seq_one_letter_code
_entity_poly.pdbx_strand_id
1 'polypeptide(L)'
;MRHRSVADLMTPNAVVVQRGTSFREIARLLEEYDITAVPVIDEGERPVGVVSEADLLRRHIEKMGPATAEALMTSPAVVAHPEWSVVRAARTMDEKKVKRLPVVDGAGRLIGVISRSDLIQLFLRRDRAIQEEILEDVLTRTLGVPPSAVTVEVTDGMVTLSGAIRRRSLIPVAVRLCESVDGVVEVLDRLTFEEDDTAAQPGRPAAGPAPSTPDLFP
;
A
#
# COMPACT_ATOMS: atom_id res chain seq x y z
N MET A 1 -14.36 3.26 14.93
CA MET A 1 -12.92 3.04 14.71
C MET A 1 -12.17 3.26 16.02
N ARG A 2 -11.50 2.23 16.57
CA ARG A 2 -10.55 2.44 17.68
C ARG A 2 -9.47 3.41 17.20
N HIS A 3 -9.23 4.48 17.95
CA HIS A 3 -8.18 5.44 17.61
C HIS A 3 -6.83 4.78 17.93
N ARG A 4 -6.05 4.44 16.89
CA ARG A 4 -4.65 4.00 17.07
C ARG A 4 -3.78 5.20 17.45
N SER A 5 -2.85 4.96 18.36
CA SER A 5 -1.85 5.93 18.81
C SER A 5 -0.59 5.85 17.93
N VAL A 6 0.31 6.84 18.07
CA VAL A 6 1.63 6.82 17.44
C VAL A 6 2.46 5.64 17.97
N ALA A 7 2.35 5.33 19.26
CA ALA A 7 3.05 4.19 19.86
C ALA A 7 2.69 2.84 19.21
N ASP A 8 1.45 2.69 18.73
CA ASP A 8 0.98 1.46 18.09
C ASP A 8 1.60 1.22 16.70
N LEU A 9 2.18 2.25 16.07
CA LEU A 9 2.66 2.20 14.68
C LEU A 9 4.12 2.61 14.49
N MET A 10 4.70 3.33 15.45
CA MET A 10 6.07 3.82 15.29
C MET A 10 7.05 2.66 15.17
N THR A 11 8.12 2.87 14.41
CA THR A 11 9.29 2.00 14.44
C THR A 11 10.11 2.34 15.69
N PRO A 12 10.22 1.43 16.68
CA PRO A 12 11.04 1.66 17.86
C PRO A 12 12.54 1.58 17.50
N ASN A 13 13.40 2.15 18.36
CA ASN A 13 14.86 2.04 18.22
C ASN A 13 15.38 2.47 16.83
N ALA A 14 14.93 3.63 16.36
CA ALA A 14 15.35 4.15 15.06
C ALA A 14 16.87 4.32 15.00
N VAL A 15 17.45 4.04 13.83
CA VAL A 15 18.82 4.45 13.51
C VAL A 15 18.90 5.97 13.63
N VAL A 16 19.97 6.48 14.22
CA VAL A 16 20.20 7.91 14.48
C VAL A 16 21.62 8.31 14.10
N VAL A 17 21.82 9.61 13.90
CA VAL A 17 23.15 10.20 13.68
C VAL A 17 23.38 11.38 14.62
N GLN A 18 24.65 11.72 14.82
CA GLN A 18 25.05 12.90 15.59
C GLN A 18 25.19 14.12 14.67
N ARG A 19 25.16 15.33 15.23
CA ARG A 19 25.32 16.59 14.47
C ARG A 19 26.55 16.61 13.55
N GLY A 20 27.65 16.03 14.01
CA GLY A 20 28.93 15.95 13.30
C GLY A 20 29.03 14.82 12.27
N THR A 21 28.06 13.90 12.21
CA THR A 21 28.12 12.74 11.30
C THR A 21 28.24 13.19 9.85
N SER A 22 29.16 12.59 9.11
CA SER A 22 29.47 13.05 7.75
C SER A 22 28.38 12.68 6.74
N PHE A 23 28.21 13.47 5.69
CA PHE A 23 27.34 13.14 4.55
C PHE A 23 27.52 11.70 4.04
N ARG A 24 28.77 11.25 3.88
CA ARG A 24 29.08 9.91 3.33
C ARG A 24 28.57 8.81 4.26
N GLU A 25 28.75 9.01 5.56
CA GLU A 25 28.28 8.08 6.58
C GLU A 25 26.76 8.07 6.66
N ILE A 26 26.11 9.23 6.60
CA ILE A 26 24.64 9.31 6.54
C ILE A 26 24.13 8.55 5.30
N ALA A 27 24.69 8.80 4.12
CA ALA A 27 24.28 8.12 2.88
C ALA A 27 24.44 6.59 3.00
N ARG A 28 25.55 6.13 3.58
CA ARG A 28 25.78 4.71 3.86
C ARG A 28 24.73 4.14 4.81
N LEU A 29 24.39 4.85 5.89
CA LEU A 29 23.38 4.38 6.85
C LEU A 29 21.98 4.30 6.22
N LEU A 30 21.62 5.27 5.37
CA LEU A 30 20.34 5.22 4.65
C LEU A 30 20.24 3.98 3.76
N GLU A 31 21.32 3.65 3.05
CA GLU A 31 21.41 2.47 2.18
C GLU A 31 21.48 1.15 2.99
N GLU A 32 22.35 1.08 4.00
CA GLU A 32 22.62 -0.14 4.79
C GLU A 32 21.38 -0.60 5.57
N TYR A 33 20.58 0.34 6.06
CA TYR A 33 19.38 0.05 6.85
C TYR A 33 18.08 0.16 6.05
N ASP A 34 18.16 0.41 4.74
CA ASP A 34 17.01 0.62 3.84
C ASP A 34 16.01 1.66 4.39
N ILE A 35 16.54 2.80 4.85
CA ILE A 35 15.76 3.90 5.43
C ILE A 35 15.95 5.18 4.62
N THR A 36 14.87 5.91 4.40
CA THR A 36 14.91 7.11 3.53
C THR A 36 15.17 8.43 4.28
N ALA A 37 15.36 8.38 5.60
CA ALA A 37 15.80 9.51 6.43
C ALA A 37 16.21 9.04 7.84
N VAL A 38 17.00 9.88 8.52
CA VAL A 38 17.56 9.60 9.84
C VAL A 38 17.40 10.82 10.76
N PRO A 39 16.93 10.65 12.02
CA PRO A 39 16.99 11.71 13.02
C PRO A 39 18.43 12.06 13.39
N VAL A 40 18.69 13.35 13.55
CA VAL A 40 19.92 13.87 14.12
C VAL A 40 19.66 14.14 15.59
N ILE A 41 20.45 13.57 16.48
CA ILE A 41 20.34 13.76 17.94
C ILE A 41 21.49 14.59 18.52
N ASP A 42 21.26 15.17 19.68
CA ASP A 42 22.32 15.75 20.52
C ASP A 42 22.88 14.73 21.54
N GLU A 43 23.80 15.20 22.39
CA GLU A 43 24.41 14.41 23.48
C GLU A 43 23.39 13.90 24.51
N GLY A 44 22.24 14.56 24.62
CA GLY A 44 21.15 14.19 25.51
C GLY A 44 20.11 13.26 24.86
N GLU A 45 20.43 12.67 23.70
CA GLU A 45 19.55 11.80 22.91
C GLU A 45 18.26 12.47 22.42
N ARG A 46 18.28 13.80 22.32
CA ARG A 46 17.12 14.57 21.85
C ARG A 46 17.24 14.84 20.36
N PRO A 47 16.16 14.63 19.58
CA PRO A 47 16.19 14.95 18.16
C PRO A 47 16.28 16.46 17.94
N VAL A 48 17.33 16.89 17.24
CA VAL A 48 17.61 18.29 16.90
C VAL A 48 17.36 18.60 15.43
N GLY A 49 17.29 17.59 14.58
CA GLY A 49 16.89 17.71 13.18
C GLY A 49 16.64 16.35 12.52
N VAL A 50 16.35 16.37 11.23
CA VAL A 50 16.20 15.16 10.40
C VAL A 50 16.93 15.37 9.08
N VAL A 51 17.69 14.37 8.63
CA VAL A 51 18.31 14.34 7.29
C VAL A 51 17.65 13.24 6.47
N SER A 52 17.14 13.58 5.30
CA SER A 52 16.51 12.66 4.35
C SER A 52 17.31 12.49 3.07
N GLU A 53 17.02 11.44 2.30
CA GLU A 53 17.61 11.27 0.94
C GLU A 53 17.40 12.49 0.06
N ALA A 54 16.26 13.18 0.19
CA ALA A 54 15.98 14.39 -0.57
C ALA A 54 16.95 15.52 -0.22
N ASP A 55 17.42 15.59 1.03
CA ASP A 55 18.41 16.57 1.47
C ASP A 55 19.80 16.21 0.93
N LEU A 56 20.12 14.91 0.88
CA LEU A 56 21.35 14.42 0.27
C LEU A 56 21.40 14.70 -1.25
N LEU A 57 20.29 14.44 -1.95
CA LEU A 57 20.16 14.66 -3.40
C LEU A 57 20.29 16.13 -3.77
N ARG A 58 19.59 17.04 -3.07
CA ARG A 58 19.69 18.49 -3.31
C ARG A 58 21.14 18.95 -3.21
N ARG A 59 21.83 18.51 -2.15
CA ARG A 59 23.21 18.87 -1.89
C ARG A 59 24.19 18.31 -2.93
N HIS A 60 23.97 17.10 -3.43
CA HIS A 60 24.79 16.52 -4.50
C HIS A 60 24.71 17.36 -5.79
N ILE A 61 23.52 17.83 -6.14
CA ILE A 61 23.29 18.70 -7.32
C ILE A 61 24.02 20.03 -7.16
N GLU A 62 24.05 20.60 -5.95
CA GLU A 62 24.70 21.88 -5.65
C GLU A 62 26.25 21.80 -5.57
N LYS A 63 26.86 20.61 -5.72
CA LYS A 63 28.33 20.38 -5.70
C LYS A 63 29.06 21.04 -4.52
N MET A 64 28.44 21.04 -3.36
CA MET A 64 29.00 21.60 -2.12
C MET A 64 30.06 20.65 -1.53
N GLY A 65 31.11 21.21 -0.88
CA GLY A 65 32.24 20.48 -0.27
C GLY A 65 31.86 19.49 0.85
N PRO A 66 32.74 19.10 1.79
CA PRO A 66 32.34 18.20 2.90
C PRO A 66 31.30 18.88 3.79
N ALA A 67 30.29 18.14 4.29
CA ALA A 67 29.48 18.62 5.41
C ALA A 67 28.86 17.49 6.19
N THR A 68 28.32 17.90 7.32
CA THR A 68 27.83 17.09 8.42
C THR A 68 26.30 17.04 8.42
N ALA A 69 25.74 16.22 9.30
CA ALA A 69 24.31 16.13 9.53
C ALA A 69 23.71 17.51 9.87
N GLU A 70 24.39 18.29 10.70
CA GLU A 70 23.95 19.63 11.11
C GLU A 70 23.79 20.60 9.94
N ALA A 71 24.65 20.50 8.92
CA ALA A 71 24.57 21.36 7.74
C ALA A 71 23.46 20.92 6.75
N LEU A 72 22.98 19.67 6.85
CA LEU A 72 22.00 19.08 5.93
C LEU A 72 20.60 19.00 6.52
N MET A 73 20.49 18.96 7.84
CA MET A 73 19.25 18.63 8.50
C MET A 73 18.21 19.74 8.37
N THR A 74 16.95 19.33 8.25
CA THR A 74 15.85 20.23 8.58
C THR A 74 15.79 20.37 10.10
N SER A 75 15.88 21.62 10.58
CA SER A 75 15.91 21.98 11.99
C SER A 75 14.96 23.16 12.28
N PRO A 76 14.29 23.20 13.45
CA PRO A 76 14.29 22.16 14.48
C PRO A 76 13.51 20.91 14.05
N ALA A 77 13.82 19.77 14.66
CA ALA A 77 13.05 18.55 14.46
C ALA A 77 11.59 18.77 14.87
N VAL A 78 10.65 18.47 13.97
CA VAL A 78 9.23 18.38 14.32
C VAL A 78 8.99 16.99 14.91
N VAL A 79 8.63 16.93 16.19
CA VAL A 79 8.50 15.68 16.94
C VAL A 79 7.04 15.30 17.18
N ALA A 80 6.80 14.01 17.43
CA ALA A 80 5.54 13.46 17.93
C ALA A 80 5.71 12.88 19.33
N HIS A 81 4.60 12.68 20.03
CA HIS A 81 4.56 11.92 21.28
C HIS A 81 3.83 10.59 21.09
N PRO A 82 4.19 9.53 21.85
CA PRO A 82 3.61 8.20 21.71
C PRO A 82 2.09 8.18 21.86
N GLU A 83 1.55 9.01 22.76
CA GLU A 83 0.12 9.13 23.04
C GLU A 83 -0.67 9.90 21.97
N TRP A 84 0.00 10.49 20.97
CA TRP A 84 -0.72 11.20 19.91
C TRP A 84 -1.56 10.22 19.10
N SER A 85 -2.77 10.64 18.73
CA SER A 85 -3.52 9.94 17.68
C SER A 85 -2.74 9.98 16.37
N VAL A 86 -2.84 8.91 15.58
CA VAL A 86 -2.28 8.86 14.22
C VAL A 86 -2.79 9.99 13.31
N VAL A 87 -4.04 10.45 13.51
CA VAL A 87 -4.62 11.58 12.77
C VAL A 87 -3.89 12.88 13.08
N ARG A 88 -3.56 13.12 14.36
CA ARG A 88 -2.75 14.27 14.77
C ARG A 88 -1.37 14.21 14.13
N ALA A 89 -0.70 13.05 14.17
CA ALA A 89 0.60 12.87 13.51
C ALA A 89 0.51 13.15 12.00
N ALA A 90 -0.52 12.64 11.31
CA ALA A 90 -0.77 12.88 9.89
C ALA A 90 -0.94 14.37 9.58
N ARG A 91 -1.78 15.08 10.35
CA ARG A 91 -1.99 16.53 10.21
C ARG A 91 -0.70 17.30 10.44
N THR A 92 0.05 16.98 11.49
CA THR A 92 1.35 17.62 11.76
C THR A 92 2.34 17.40 10.63
N MET A 93 2.42 16.19 10.06
CA MET A 93 3.25 15.89 8.90
C MET A 93 2.86 16.75 7.69
N ASP A 94 1.57 16.86 7.38
CA ASP A 94 1.10 17.66 6.24
C ASP A 94 1.30 19.17 6.46
N GLU A 95 0.94 19.69 7.64
CA GLU A 95 1.08 21.11 7.99
C GLU A 95 2.55 21.55 7.99
N LYS A 96 3.45 20.74 8.53
CA LYS A 96 4.88 21.03 8.59
C LYS A 96 5.63 20.57 7.34
N LYS A 97 4.94 19.96 6.37
CA LYS A 97 5.51 19.41 5.13
C LYS A 97 6.69 18.46 5.37
N VAL A 98 6.62 17.71 6.47
CA VAL A 98 7.59 16.67 6.81
C VAL A 98 7.01 15.29 6.53
N LYS A 99 7.86 14.36 6.09
CA LYS A 99 7.42 13.01 5.72
C LYS A 99 7.42 12.03 6.90
N ARG A 100 8.02 12.42 8.02
CA ARG A 100 8.15 11.62 9.23
C ARG A 100 8.35 12.51 10.44
N LEU A 101 8.10 11.97 11.62
CA LEU A 101 8.26 12.60 12.92
C LEU A 101 9.11 11.68 13.80
N PRO A 102 10.25 12.16 14.33
CA PRO A 102 10.86 11.54 15.49
C PRO A 102 9.86 11.52 16.65
N VAL A 103 9.73 10.38 17.32
CA VAL A 103 8.83 10.19 18.47
C VAL A 103 9.64 10.30 19.74
N VAL A 104 9.19 11.14 20.68
CA VAL A 104 9.93 11.43 21.92
C VAL A 104 9.14 11.10 23.19
N ASP A 105 9.86 10.67 24.22
CA ASP A 105 9.32 10.47 25.57
C ASP A 105 9.00 11.81 26.29
N GLY A 106 8.54 11.73 27.54
CA GLY A 106 8.25 12.91 28.36
C GLY A 106 9.49 13.75 28.72
N ALA A 107 10.70 13.20 28.60
CA ALA A 107 11.95 13.91 28.80
C ALA A 107 12.50 14.52 27.48
N GLY A 108 11.82 14.28 26.36
CA GLY A 108 12.22 14.75 25.03
C GLY A 108 13.26 13.87 24.34
N ARG A 109 13.54 12.67 24.87
CA ARG A 109 14.48 11.72 24.26
C ARG A 109 13.80 10.93 23.16
N LEU A 110 14.53 10.62 22.11
CA LEU A 110 14.04 9.82 21.00
C LEU A 110 13.73 8.38 21.46
N ILE A 111 12.52 7.91 21.17
CA ILE A 111 12.08 6.52 21.44
C ILE A 111 11.67 5.76 20.18
N GLY A 112 11.50 6.46 19.05
CA GLY A 112 11.14 5.84 17.78
C GLY A 112 10.95 6.88 16.68
N VAL A 113 10.48 6.43 15.52
CA VAL A 113 10.12 7.29 14.39
C VAL A 113 8.80 6.81 13.82
N ILE A 114 7.94 7.72 13.40
CA ILE A 114 6.74 7.42 12.62
C ILE A 114 6.78 8.20 11.30
N SER A 115 6.47 7.52 10.20
CA SER A 115 6.50 8.03 8.84
C SER A 115 5.10 8.06 8.22
N ARG A 116 4.94 8.78 7.11
CA ARG A 116 3.69 8.73 6.33
C ARG A 116 3.36 7.33 5.83
N SER A 117 4.37 6.49 5.54
CA SER A 117 4.14 5.12 5.11
C SER A 117 3.50 4.29 6.23
N ASP A 118 3.92 4.47 7.47
CA ASP A 118 3.33 3.80 8.65
C ASP A 118 1.86 4.22 8.83
N LEU A 119 1.55 5.48 8.51
CA LEU A 119 0.18 5.99 8.51
C LEU A 119 -0.66 5.44 7.33
N ILE A 120 -0.07 5.17 6.18
CA ILE A 120 -0.75 4.53 5.04
C ILE A 120 -1.12 3.08 5.39
N GLN A 121 -0.28 2.36 6.13
CA GLN A 121 -0.59 0.99 6.60
C GLN A 121 -1.86 0.91 7.47
N LEU A 122 -2.37 2.04 7.99
CA LEU A 122 -3.67 2.09 8.66
C LEU A 122 -4.83 1.71 7.74
N PHE A 123 -4.71 2.01 6.45
CA PHE A 123 -5.72 1.80 5.41
C PHE A 123 -5.47 0.53 4.60
N LEU A 124 -4.26 -0.05 4.70
CA LEU A 124 -4.00 -1.36 4.12
C LEU A 124 -4.76 -2.40 4.95
N ARG A 125 -5.75 -3.04 4.33
CA ARG A 125 -6.40 -4.21 4.92
C ARG A 125 -5.36 -5.32 5.02
N ARG A 126 -5.41 -6.08 6.11
CA ARG A 126 -4.59 -7.29 6.22
C ARG A 126 -4.98 -8.23 5.08
N ASP A 127 -4.00 -8.85 4.44
CA ASP A 127 -4.21 -9.81 3.36
C ASP A 127 -5.25 -10.88 3.72
N ARG A 128 -5.23 -11.36 4.97
CA ARG A 128 -6.23 -12.29 5.48
C ARG A 128 -7.67 -11.75 5.39
N ALA A 129 -7.89 -10.47 5.68
CA ALA A 129 -9.23 -9.87 5.61
C ALA A 129 -9.69 -9.68 4.15
N ILE A 130 -8.76 -9.43 3.23
CA ILE A 130 -9.03 -9.39 1.79
C ILE A 130 -9.39 -10.81 1.31
N GLN A 131 -8.58 -11.80 1.70
CA GLN A 131 -8.75 -13.21 1.37
C GLN A 131 -10.10 -13.75 1.86
N GLU A 132 -10.46 -13.48 3.13
CA GLU A 132 -11.75 -13.89 3.72
C GLU A 132 -12.93 -13.29 2.95
N GLU A 133 -12.90 -12.00 2.60
CA GLU A 133 -13.97 -11.36 1.81
C GLU A 133 -14.08 -11.91 0.39
N ILE A 134 -12.95 -12.13 -0.29
CA ILE A 134 -12.96 -12.72 -1.63
C ILE A 134 -13.55 -14.13 -1.61
N LEU A 135 -13.14 -14.96 -0.66
CA LEU A 135 -13.64 -16.34 -0.53
C LEU A 135 -15.14 -16.36 -0.17
N GLU A 136 -15.54 -15.61 0.86
CA GLU A 136 -16.90 -15.69 1.41
C GLU A 136 -17.91 -14.89 0.60
N ASP A 137 -17.59 -13.64 0.23
CA ASP A 137 -18.56 -12.72 -0.36
C ASP A 137 -18.53 -12.75 -1.89
N VAL A 138 -17.34 -12.73 -2.51
CA VAL A 138 -17.24 -12.73 -3.97
C VAL A 138 -17.46 -14.13 -4.55
N LEU A 139 -16.60 -15.08 -4.21
CA LEU A 139 -16.61 -16.42 -4.83
C LEU A 139 -17.81 -17.24 -4.35
N THR A 140 -18.02 -17.35 -3.03
CA THR A 140 -19.08 -18.20 -2.49
C THR A 140 -20.46 -17.55 -2.62
N ARG A 141 -20.67 -16.37 -2.02
CA ARG A 141 -22.00 -15.75 -1.96
C ARG A 141 -22.46 -15.18 -3.30
N THR A 142 -21.59 -14.47 -4.02
CA THR A 142 -21.99 -13.77 -5.25
C THR A 142 -21.94 -14.68 -6.48
N LEU A 143 -20.89 -15.49 -6.62
CA LEU A 143 -20.68 -16.33 -7.80
C LEU A 143 -21.10 -17.79 -7.63
N GLY A 144 -21.38 -18.24 -6.40
CA GLY A 144 -21.78 -19.62 -6.12
C GLY A 144 -20.66 -20.64 -6.37
N VAL A 145 -19.39 -20.20 -6.36
CA VAL A 145 -18.23 -21.06 -6.51
C VAL A 145 -17.92 -21.72 -5.17
N PRO A 146 -17.79 -23.05 -5.10
CA PRO A 146 -17.50 -23.72 -3.84
C PRO A 146 -16.07 -23.36 -3.35
N PRO A 147 -15.86 -23.15 -2.04
CA PRO A 147 -14.57 -22.75 -1.49
C PRO A 147 -13.40 -23.70 -1.82
N SER A 148 -13.70 -24.97 -2.11
CA SER A 148 -12.70 -25.98 -2.48
C SER A 148 -12.27 -25.93 -3.94
N ALA A 149 -13.01 -25.24 -4.81
CA ALA A 149 -12.74 -25.19 -6.25
C ALA A 149 -11.69 -24.12 -6.61
N VAL A 150 -11.56 -23.08 -5.78
CA VAL A 150 -10.66 -21.96 -6.01
C VAL A 150 -9.84 -21.68 -4.76
N THR A 151 -8.53 -21.66 -4.91
CA THR A 151 -7.59 -21.16 -3.91
C THR A 151 -7.34 -19.67 -4.15
N VAL A 152 -7.44 -18.90 -3.07
CA VAL A 152 -7.18 -17.46 -3.05
C VAL A 152 -5.99 -17.22 -2.14
N GLU A 153 -4.90 -16.71 -2.70
CA GLU A 153 -3.73 -16.28 -1.95
C GLU A 153 -3.60 -14.77 -2.06
N VAL A 154 -3.29 -14.09 -0.95
CA VAL A 154 -3.14 -12.64 -0.90
C VAL A 154 -1.82 -12.29 -0.22
N THR A 155 -1.01 -11.48 -0.89
CA THR A 155 0.25 -10.94 -0.35
C THR A 155 0.35 -9.47 -0.74
N ASP A 156 0.39 -8.58 0.25
CA ASP A 156 0.45 -7.13 0.07
C ASP A 156 -0.66 -6.59 -0.87
N GLY A 157 -1.87 -7.13 -0.75
CA GLY A 157 -3.02 -6.80 -1.61
C GLY A 157 -2.96 -7.35 -3.04
N MET A 158 -1.92 -8.11 -3.42
CA MET A 158 -1.90 -8.87 -4.68
C MET A 158 -2.62 -10.19 -4.50
N VAL A 159 -3.67 -10.42 -5.28
CA VAL A 159 -4.51 -11.60 -5.20
C VAL A 159 -4.12 -12.58 -6.30
N THR A 160 -3.84 -13.84 -5.96
CA THR A 160 -3.73 -14.92 -6.93
C THR A 160 -4.94 -15.83 -6.83
N LEU A 161 -5.67 -15.97 -7.94
CA LEU A 161 -6.79 -16.90 -8.06
C LEU A 161 -6.32 -18.14 -8.83
N SER A 162 -6.45 -19.32 -8.23
CA SER A 162 -6.07 -20.58 -8.89
C SER A 162 -7.05 -21.70 -8.58
N GLY A 163 -7.17 -22.67 -9.48
CA GLY A 163 -8.16 -23.76 -9.39
C GLY A 163 -9.06 -23.80 -10.61
N ALA A 164 -10.16 -24.55 -10.53
CA ALA A 164 -11.07 -24.79 -11.65
C ALA A 164 -12.46 -24.25 -11.34
N ILE A 165 -12.99 -23.39 -12.22
CA ILE A 165 -14.39 -22.93 -12.15
C ILE A 165 -15.20 -23.64 -13.24
N ARG A 166 -16.47 -23.94 -12.98
CA ARG A 166 -17.29 -24.71 -13.90
C ARG A 166 -17.36 -24.11 -15.32
N ARG A 167 -17.58 -22.80 -15.45
CA ARG A 167 -17.85 -22.13 -16.73
C ARG A 167 -16.80 -21.10 -17.07
N ARG A 168 -16.28 -21.15 -18.30
CA ARG A 168 -15.28 -20.19 -18.80
C ARG A 168 -15.76 -18.74 -18.76
N SER A 169 -17.05 -18.49 -19.00
CA SER A 169 -17.64 -17.14 -18.97
C SER A 169 -17.55 -16.44 -17.61
N LEU A 170 -17.40 -17.20 -16.51
CA LEU A 170 -17.34 -16.66 -15.15
C LEU A 170 -15.95 -16.16 -14.74
N ILE A 171 -14.87 -16.66 -15.36
CA ILE A 171 -13.49 -16.26 -15.03
C ILE A 171 -13.32 -14.73 -15.11
N PRO A 172 -13.65 -14.04 -16.22
CA PRO A 172 -13.49 -12.59 -16.28
C PRO A 172 -14.45 -11.81 -15.35
N VAL A 173 -15.54 -12.42 -14.91
CA VAL A 173 -16.44 -11.82 -13.91
C VAL A 173 -15.82 -11.93 -12.52
N ALA A 174 -15.26 -13.09 -12.17
CA ALA A 174 -14.56 -13.31 -10.91
C ALA A 174 -13.38 -12.36 -10.73
N VAL A 175 -12.55 -12.20 -11.78
CA VAL A 175 -11.43 -11.25 -11.76
C VAL A 175 -11.91 -9.83 -11.47
N ARG A 176 -12.89 -9.32 -12.24
CA ARG A 176 -13.42 -7.95 -12.04
C ARG A 176 -14.06 -7.71 -10.68
N LEU A 177 -14.75 -8.71 -10.13
CA LEU A 177 -15.35 -8.59 -8.80
C LEU A 177 -14.28 -8.58 -7.71
N CYS A 178 -13.25 -9.41 -7.84
CA CYS A 178 -12.10 -9.39 -6.93
C CYS A 178 -11.33 -8.07 -7.01
N GLU A 179 -11.13 -7.51 -8.21
CA GLU A 179 -10.52 -6.17 -8.40
C GLU A 179 -11.31 -5.05 -7.71
N SER A 180 -12.61 -5.25 -7.45
CA SER A 180 -13.46 -4.27 -6.76
C SER A 180 -13.45 -4.40 -5.23
N VAL A 181 -12.79 -5.42 -4.67
CA VAL A 181 -12.69 -5.61 -3.22
C VAL A 181 -11.72 -4.58 -2.65
N ASP A 182 -12.17 -3.87 -1.61
CA ASP A 182 -11.35 -2.88 -0.92
C ASP A 182 -10.05 -3.51 -0.43
N GLY A 183 -8.91 -2.93 -0.81
CA GLY A 183 -7.56 -3.41 -0.45
C GLY A 183 -6.87 -4.27 -1.50
N VAL A 184 -7.57 -4.67 -2.58
CA VAL A 184 -6.96 -5.37 -3.72
C VAL A 184 -6.21 -4.38 -4.61
N VAL A 185 -4.94 -4.70 -4.91
CA VAL A 185 -4.05 -3.91 -5.78
C VAL A 185 -4.05 -4.47 -7.20
N GLU A 186 -3.96 -5.79 -7.33
CA GLU A 186 -3.92 -6.51 -8.60
C GLU A 186 -4.48 -7.93 -8.41
N VAL A 187 -5.06 -8.50 -9.47
CA VAL A 187 -5.53 -9.88 -9.50
C VAL A 187 -4.78 -10.66 -10.59
N LEU A 188 -4.00 -11.65 -10.18
CA LEU A 188 -3.39 -12.62 -11.08
C LEU A 188 -4.33 -13.81 -11.29
N ASP A 189 -4.87 -13.90 -12.50
CA ASP A 189 -5.72 -15.00 -12.94
C ASP A 189 -4.90 -16.24 -13.35
N ARG A 190 -5.05 -17.33 -12.62
CA ARG A 190 -4.57 -18.68 -12.97
C ARG A 190 -5.71 -19.70 -12.95
N LEU A 191 -6.95 -19.26 -13.13
CA LEU A 191 -8.13 -20.11 -13.12
C LEU A 191 -8.22 -20.91 -14.42
N THR A 192 -8.62 -22.16 -14.28
CA THR A 192 -9.01 -23.04 -15.39
C THR A 192 -10.53 -23.21 -15.41
N PHE A 193 -11.05 -23.81 -16.47
CA PHE A 193 -12.49 -24.06 -16.62
C PHE A 193 -12.80 -25.53 -16.91
N GLU A 194 -13.98 -25.99 -16.50
CA GLU A 194 -14.49 -27.33 -16.81
C GLU A 194 -15.27 -27.36 -18.13
N GLU A 195 -16.13 -26.36 -18.35
CA GLU A 195 -17.02 -26.22 -19.51
C GLU A 195 -16.71 -24.89 -20.23
N ASP A 196 -16.45 -24.94 -21.55
CA ASP A 196 -16.36 -23.74 -22.38
C ASP A 196 -17.74 -23.35 -22.92
N ASP A 197 -18.42 -22.47 -22.19
CA ASP A 197 -19.72 -21.91 -22.55
C ASP A 197 -19.62 -20.60 -23.35
N THR A 198 -18.41 -20.22 -23.77
CA THR A 198 -18.13 -19.01 -24.55
C THR A 198 -17.93 -19.29 -26.05
N ALA A 199 -17.69 -20.55 -26.41
CA ALA A 199 -17.68 -20.99 -27.79
C ALA A 199 -19.12 -21.02 -28.36
N ALA A 200 -19.38 -20.26 -29.43
CA ALA A 200 -20.68 -20.24 -30.09
C ALA A 200 -21.12 -21.65 -30.53
N GLN A 201 -22.34 -22.06 -30.19
CA GLN A 201 -22.94 -23.31 -30.72
C GLN A 201 -23.04 -23.26 -32.25
N PRO A 202 -22.42 -24.19 -33.00
CA PRO A 202 -22.66 -24.32 -34.43
C PRO A 202 -23.99 -25.05 -34.64
N GLY A 203 -25.04 -24.33 -35.03
CA GLY A 203 -26.26 -24.96 -35.56
C GLY A 203 -27.59 -24.37 -35.08
N ARG A 204 -27.90 -23.13 -35.45
CA ARG A 204 -29.30 -22.70 -35.55
C ARG A 204 -29.63 -22.52 -37.04
N PRO A 205 -30.52 -23.32 -37.64
CA PRO A 205 -30.86 -23.15 -39.06
C PRO A 205 -31.52 -21.79 -39.28
N ALA A 206 -31.13 -21.13 -40.37
CA ALA A 206 -31.68 -19.85 -40.80
C ALA A 206 -33.22 -19.95 -40.92
N ALA A 207 -33.92 -18.99 -40.32
CA ALA A 207 -35.35 -18.85 -40.48
C ALA A 207 -35.71 -18.75 -41.97
N GLY A 208 -36.64 -19.59 -42.42
CA GLY A 208 -37.13 -19.65 -43.80
C GLY A 208 -37.80 -18.35 -44.27
N PRO A 209 -38.06 -18.23 -45.58
CA PRO A 209 -38.40 -16.95 -46.21
C PRO A 209 -39.73 -16.38 -45.71
N ALA A 210 -39.76 -15.05 -45.57
CA ALA A 210 -40.91 -14.27 -45.11
C ALA A 210 -42.14 -14.41 -46.02
N PRO A 211 -43.37 -14.32 -45.49
CA PRO A 211 -44.59 -14.43 -46.28
C PRO A 211 -44.81 -13.19 -47.16
N SER A 212 -45.34 -13.43 -48.36
CA SER A 212 -45.73 -12.45 -49.37
C SER A 212 -46.86 -11.54 -48.89
N THR A 213 -46.69 -10.23 -49.11
CA THR A 213 -47.72 -9.19 -48.94
C THR A 213 -48.83 -9.31 -49.99
N PRO A 214 -50.11 -9.13 -49.62
CA PRO A 214 -51.21 -9.11 -50.59
C PRO A 214 -51.38 -7.72 -51.25
N ASP A 215 -51.75 -7.75 -52.53
CA ASP A 215 -52.09 -6.59 -53.37
C ASP A 215 -53.30 -5.81 -52.84
N LEU A 216 -53.20 -4.48 -52.86
CA LEU A 216 -54.34 -3.57 -52.82
C LEU A 216 -54.18 -2.53 -53.93
N PHE A 217 -54.87 -2.80 -55.04
CA PHE A 217 -55.25 -1.85 -56.09
C PHE A 217 -56.42 -0.96 -55.61
N PRO A 218 -56.72 0.15 -56.30
CA PRO A 218 -57.60 0.09 -57.48
C PRO A 218 -56.96 0.56 -58.79
#